data_AF-A0A2N7K107-F1
#
_entry.id   AF-A0A2N7K107-F1
#
_cell.length_a   1.000
_cell.length_b   1.000
_cell.length_c   1.000
_cell.angle_alpha   90.00
_cell.angle_beta   90.00
_cell.angle_gamma   90.00
#
_symmetry.space_group_name_H-M   'P 1'
#
loop_
_entity.id
_entity.type
_entity.pdbx_description
1 polymer ?
#
loop_
_entity_poly.entity_id
_entity_poly.type
_entity_poly.pdbx_seq_one_letter_code
_entity_poly.pdbx_strand_id
1 'polypeptide(L)'
;MRINPELFELPKEQQEKIRNEFDHELELSSRHCALVHFMNRHIERPNSYRSIDDPNYRDPTPEEITEVIDYLANVHSLGVVAKQLGLKSKSNPTRTLNRWRNGENEIPYPAWRLLLILSGRVVQVNRIPELDKSKPWAKNY
;
A
#
# COMPACT_ATOMS: atom_id res chain seq x y z
N MET A 1 -21.68 8.42 -4.18
CA MET A 1 -20.59 9.40 -4.42
C MET A 1 -21.07 10.76 -3.97
N ARG A 2 -20.52 11.31 -2.87
CA ARG A 2 -20.80 12.70 -2.49
C ARG A 2 -19.96 13.60 -3.41
N ILE A 3 -20.62 14.33 -4.30
CA ILE A 3 -19.96 15.36 -5.09
C ILE A 3 -19.69 16.52 -4.14
N ASN A 4 -18.46 17.05 -4.12
CA ASN A 4 -18.19 18.30 -3.40
C ASN A 4 -18.61 19.48 -4.30
N PRO A 5 -19.74 20.16 -4.02
CA PRO A 5 -20.27 21.20 -4.90
C PRO A 5 -19.35 22.43 -4.97
N GLU A 6 -18.52 22.65 -3.94
CA GLU A 6 -17.57 23.76 -3.90
C GLU A 6 -16.54 23.71 -5.04
N LEU A 7 -16.28 22.52 -5.60
CA LEU A 7 -15.36 22.35 -6.72
C LEU A 7 -15.85 23.03 -8.00
N PHE A 8 -17.17 23.21 -8.17
CA PHE A 8 -17.73 23.87 -9.35
C PHE A 8 -17.63 25.40 -9.29
N GLU A 9 -17.45 25.95 -8.09
CA GLU A 9 -17.29 27.39 -7.85
C GLU A 9 -15.84 27.87 -8.05
N LEU A 10 -14.89 26.93 -8.21
CA LEU A 10 -13.49 27.26 -8.45
C LEU A 10 -13.27 27.86 -9.85
N PRO A 11 -12.23 28.70 -10.04
CA PRO A 11 -11.82 29.14 -11.38
C PRO A 11 -11.59 27.95 -12.32
N LYS A 12 -11.94 28.12 -13.60
CA LYS A 12 -11.85 27.06 -14.63
C LYS A 12 -10.48 26.38 -14.69
N GLU A 13 -9.40 27.17 -14.60
CA GLU A 13 -8.02 26.65 -14.60
C GLU A 13 -7.76 25.70 -13.42
N GLN A 14 -8.31 25.98 -12.24
CA GLN A 14 -8.18 25.11 -11.07
C GLN A 14 -9.00 23.82 -11.25
N GLN A 15 -10.20 23.92 -11.83
CA GLN A 15 -11.01 22.73 -12.14
C GLN A 15 -10.29 21.81 -13.14
N GLU A 16 -9.68 22.39 -14.18
CA GLU A 16 -8.90 21.64 -15.18
C GLU A 16 -7.67 20.96 -14.54
N LYS A 17 -6.98 21.65 -13.63
CA LYS A 17 -5.86 21.06 -12.87
C LYS A 17 -6.31 19.85 -12.03
N ILE A 18 -7.39 20.00 -11.26
CA ILE A 18 -7.95 18.91 -10.43
C ILE A 18 -8.32 17.71 -11.31
N ARG A 19 -8.95 17.97 -12.46
CA ARG A 19 -9.33 16.91 -13.40
C ARG A 19 -8.11 16.17 -13.95
N ASN A 20 -7.06 16.90 -14.35
CA ASN A 20 -5.84 16.29 -14.87
C ASN A 20 -5.13 15.43 -13.81
N GLU A 21 -5.08 15.90 -12.56
CA GLU A 21 -4.54 15.13 -11.43
C GLU A 21 -5.37 13.87 -11.18
N PHE A 22 -6.71 13.99 -11.17
CA PHE A 22 -7.61 12.86 -11.04
C PHE A 22 -7.42 11.82 -12.15
N ASP A 23 -7.39 12.24 -13.41
CA ASP A 23 -7.26 11.32 -14.56
C ASP A 23 -5.91 10.57 -14.49
N HIS A 24 -4.83 11.25 -14.08
CA HIS A 24 -3.53 10.63 -13.88
C HIS A 24 -3.50 9.63 -12.72
N GLU A 25 -4.04 10.00 -11.56
CA GLU A 25 -4.12 9.10 -10.40
C GLU A 25 -5.03 7.90 -10.66
N LEU A 26 -6.12 8.10 -11.43
CA LEU A 26 -7.02 7.03 -11.86
C LEU A 26 -6.28 6.03 -12.76
N GLU A 27 -5.46 6.50 -13.70
CA GLU A 27 -4.63 5.63 -14.54
C GLU A 27 -3.66 4.81 -13.69
N LEU A 28 -2.90 5.45 -12.80
CA LEU A 28 -1.94 4.78 -11.93
C LEU A 28 -2.61 3.77 -11.00
N SER A 29 -3.76 4.13 -10.40
CA SER A 29 -4.52 3.25 -9.52
C SER A 29 -5.10 2.05 -10.27
N SER A 30 -5.59 2.25 -11.49
CA SER A 30 -6.11 1.16 -12.33
C SER A 30 -5.01 0.17 -12.70
N ARG A 31 -3.83 0.68 -13.06
CA ARG A 31 -2.64 -0.14 -13.35
C ARG A 31 -2.18 -0.92 -12.11
N HIS A 32 -2.19 -0.30 -10.94
CA HIS A 32 -1.87 -0.98 -9.68
C HIS A 32 -2.84 -2.13 -9.40
N CYS A 33 -4.15 -1.89 -9.51
CA CYS A 33 -5.16 -2.94 -9.37
C CYS A 33 -4.94 -4.09 -10.35
N ALA A 34 -4.61 -3.79 -11.61
CA ALA A 34 -4.33 -4.80 -12.63
C ALA A 34 -3.08 -5.62 -12.30
N LEU A 35 -2.00 -4.97 -11.87
CA LEU A 35 -0.77 -5.64 -11.41
C LEU A 35 -1.05 -6.58 -10.24
N VAL A 36 -1.81 -6.12 -9.25
CA VAL A 36 -2.16 -6.89 -8.06
C VAL A 36 -3.04 -8.09 -8.43
N HIS A 37 -4.10 -7.94 -9.22
CA HIS A 37 -5.11 -8.99 -9.38
C HIS A 37 -4.89 -9.92 -10.57
N PHE A 38 -4.23 -9.46 -11.63
CA PHE A 38 -4.15 -10.22 -12.89
C PHE A 38 -2.72 -10.58 -13.31
N MET A 39 -1.71 -9.79 -12.92
CA MET A 39 -0.32 -10.09 -13.28
C MET A 39 0.41 -10.91 -12.22
N ASN A 40 0.11 -10.67 -10.95
CA ASN A 40 0.64 -11.47 -9.85
C ASN A 40 -0.19 -12.74 -9.66
N ARG A 41 0.44 -13.80 -9.13
CA ARG A 41 -0.25 -15.03 -8.69
C ARG A 41 -1.07 -14.77 -7.42
N HIS A 42 -2.10 -13.94 -7.55
CA HIS A 42 -2.91 -13.41 -6.45
C HIS A 42 -3.48 -14.52 -5.55
N ILE A 43 -3.87 -15.64 -6.16
CA ILE A 43 -4.49 -16.77 -5.48
C ILE A 43 -3.49 -17.55 -4.60
N GLU A 44 -2.20 -17.50 -4.93
CA GLU A 44 -1.14 -18.25 -4.23
C GLU A 44 -0.47 -17.42 -3.13
N ARG A 45 -1.04 -16.25 -2.77
CA ARG A 45 -0.40 -15.34 -1.83
C ARG A 45 -0.40 -15.86 -0.40
N PRO A 46 0.64 -15.53 0.38
CA PRO A 46 0.66 -15.86 1.79
C PRO A 46 -0.46 -15.17 2.56
N ASN A 47 -0.89 -15.84 3.63
CA ASN A 47 -1.87 -15.29 4.58
C ASN A 47 -1.40 -13.99 5.25
N SER A 48 -0.10 -13.71 5.30
CA SER A 48 0.44 -12.44 5.80
C SER A 48 0.11 -11.24 4.92
N TYR A 49 -0.39 -11.44 3.70
CA TYR A 49 -0.77 -10.36 2.78
C TYR A 49 -2.23 -9.93 2.96
N ARG A 50 -2.99 -10.68 3.77
CA ARG A 50 -4.39 -10.40 4.09
C ARG A 50 -4.51 -9.13 4.91
N SER A 51 -5.73 -8.62 5.04
CA SER A 51 -6.00 -7.51 5.94
C SER A 51 -5.92 -7.97 7.39
N ILE A 52 -5.53 -7.08 8.32
CA ILE A 52 -5.40 -7.40 9.75
C ILE A 52 -6.70 -7.88 10.41
N ASP A 53 -7.85 -7.59 9.80
CA ASP A 53 -9.18 -8.03 10.25
C ASP A 53 -9.64 -9.35 9.60
N ASP A 54 -8.85 -9.92 8.68
CA ASP A 54 -9.12 -11.25 8.11
C ASP A 54 -8.78 -12.34 9.16
N PRO A 55 -9.68 -13.28 9.45
CA PRO A 55 -9.46 -14.31 10.48
C PRO A 55 -8.29 -15.26 10.14
N ASN A 56 -7.88 -15.34 8.88
CA ASN A 56 -6.74 -16.14 8.44
C ASN A 56 -5.44 -15.33 8.36
N TYR A 57 -5.45 -14.04 8.71
CA TYR A 57 -4.23 -13.26 8.78
C TYR A 57 -3.24 -13.90 9.75
N ARG A 58 -1.97 -13.89 9.36
CA ARG A 58 -0.83 -14.20 10.23
C ARG A 58 0.26 -13.18 10.02
N ASP A 59 1.16 -13.04 10.98
CA ASP A 59 2.33 -12.18 10.79
C ASP A 59 3.27 -12.72 9.70
N PRO A 60 4.00 -11.84 9.01
CA PRO A 60 4.92 -12.24 7.97
C PRO A 60 6.15 -12.93 8.54
N THR A 61 6.69 -13.90 7.80
CA THR A 61 7.96 -14.53 8.16
C THR A 61 9.16 -13.67 7.74
N PRO A 62 10.35 -13.84 8.33
CA PRO A 62 11.56 -13.14 7.89
C PRO A 62 11.87 -13.31 6.39
N GLU A 63 11.57 -14.47 5.81
CA GLU A 63 11.75 -14.76 4.39
C GLU A 63 10.81 -13.91 3.52
N GLU A 64 9.54 -13.82 3.91
CA GLU A 64 8.54 -12.99 3.22
C GLU A 64 8.90 -11.51 3.28
N ILE A 65 9.36 -11.05 4.46
CA ILE A 65 9.85 -9.68 4.66
C ILE A 65 11.05 -9.42 3.74
N THR A 66 11.99 -10.36 3.71
CA THR A 66 13.22 -10.25 2.91
C THR A 66 12.91 -10.18 1.43
N GLU A 67 12.03 -11.06 0.92
CA GLU A 67 11.62 -11.07 -0.49
C GLU A 67 11.05 -9.71 -0.92
N VAL A 68 10.14 -9.14 -0.13
CA VAL A 68 9.49 -7.86 -0.45
C VAL A 68 10.47 -6.70 -0.36
N ILE A 69 11.33 -6.67 0.66
CA ILE A 69 12.34 -5.62 0.82
C ILE A 69 13.37 -5.68 -0.31
N ASP A 70 13.84 -6.87 -0.69
CA ASP A 70 14.82 -7.03 -1.77
C ASP A 70 14.24 -6.64 -3.13
N TYR A 71 12.97 -7.00 -3.40
CA TYR A 71 12.27 -6.53 -4.58
C TYR A 71 12.24 -5.00 -4.64
N LEU A 72 11.80 -4.33 -3.57
CA LEU A 72 11.74 -2.86 -3.52
C LEU A 72 13.12 -2.20 -3.58
N ALA A 73 14.12 -2.82 -2.96
CA ALA A 73 15.50 -2.33 -2.99
C ALA A 73 16.10 -2.43 -4.39
N ASN A 74 15.70 -3.42 -5.20
CA ASN A 74 16.09 -3.49 -6.61
C ASN A 74 15.47 -2.33 -7.42
N VAL A 75 14.21 -1.99 -7.16
CA VAL A 75 13.52 -0.89 -7.87
C VAL A 75 13.99 0.51 -7.44
N HIS A 76 14.22 0.74 -6.14
CA HIS A 76 14.43 2.08 -5.58
C HIS A 76 15.71 2.26 -4.73
N SER A 77 16.49 1.22 -4.47
CA SER A 77 17.50 1.10 -3.40
C SER A 77 16.91 1.00 -1.98
N LEU A 78 17.62 0.26 -1.12
CA LEU A 78 17.20 0.03 0.28
C LEU A 78 17.07 1.34 1.09
N GLY A 79 17.87 2.35 0.76
CA GLY A 79 17.81 3.66 1.41
C GLY A 79 16.54 4.44 1.10
N VAL A 80 15.99 4.31 -0.11
CA VAL A 80 14.71 4.94 -0.48
C VAL A 80 13.55 4.21 0.19
N VAL A 81 13.59 2.87 0.25
CA VAL A 81 12.59 2.06 0.97
C VAL A 81 12.50 2.50 2.44
N ALA A 82 13.64 2.72 3.10
CA ALA A 82 13.65 3.23 4.47
C ALA A 82 12.95 4.60 4.60
N LYS A 83 13.19 5.51 3.64
CA LYS A 83 12.55 6.83 3.60
C LYS A 83 11.05 6.74 3.35
N GLN A 84 10.60 5.84 2.47
CA GLN A 84 9.17 5.60 2.21
C GLN A 84 8.44 5.13 3.47
N LEU A 85 9.11 4.38 4.34
CA LEU A 85 8.59 3.99 5.66
C LEU A 85 8.76 5.06 6.75
N GLY A 86 9.31 6.23 6.43
CA GLY A 86 9.58 7.27 7.41
C GLY A 86 10.68 6.93 8.42
N LEU A 87 11.51 5.91 8.15
CA LEU A 87 12.60 5.50 9.04
C LEU A 87 13.73 6.52 8.97
N LYS A 88 13.82 7.36 10.00
CA LYS A 88 14.85 8.39 10.14
C LYS A 88 15.91 7.93 11.13
N SER A 89 17.09 7.57 10.63
CA SER A 89 18.26 7.28 11.47
C SER A 89 19.43 8.14 11.01
N LYS A 90 20.11 8.77 11.97
CA LYS A 90 21.25 9.65 11.70
C LYS A 90 22.50 8.89 11.23
N SER A 91 22.64 7.62 11.63
CA SER A 91 23.85 6.82 11.36
C SER A 91 23.62 5.73 10.31
N ASN A 92 22.48 5.03 10.38
CA ASN A 92 22.15 3.98 9.40
C ASN A 92 20.63 3.92 9.18
N PRO A 93 20.11 4.49 8.07
CA PRO A 93 18.68 4.51 7.75
C PRO A 93 18.10 3.13 7.46
N THR A 94 18.92 2.14 7.10
CA THR A 94 18.46 0.79 6.73
C THR A 94 18.54 -0.23 7.87
N ARG A 95 19.06 0.17 9.05
CA ARG A 95 19.23 -0.74 10.20
C ARG A 95 17.93 -1.45 10.59
N THR A 96 16.81 -0.73 10.65
CA THR A 96 15.51 -1.32 11.01
C THR A 96 15.04 -2.33 9.96
N LEU A 97 15.22 -2.03 8.67
CA LEU A 97 14.90 -2.98 7.59
C LEU A 97 15.72 -4.27 7.73
N ASN A 98 17.03 -4.15 7.98
CA ASN A 98 17.90 -5.31 8.17
C ASN A 98 17.49 -6.16 9.38
N ARG A 99 17.08 -5.52 10.49
CA ARG A 99 16.57 -6.23 11.66
C ARG A 99 15.32 -7.05 11.37
N TRP A 100 14.38 -6.48 10.61
CA TRP A 100 13.17 -7.20 10.20
C TRP A 100 13.49 -8.36 9.25
N ARG A 101 14.41 -8.16 8.30
CA ARG A 101 14.89 -9.23 7.40
C ARG A 101 15.51 -10.41 8.15
N ASN A 102 16.30 -10.10 9.18
CA ASN A 102 17.01 -11.10 9.98
C ASN A 102 16.12 -11.75 11.06
N GLY A 103 14.86 -11.31 11.21
CA GLY A 103 13.99 -11.75 12.30
C GLY A 103 14.46 -11.29 13.69
N GLU A 104 15.36 -10.31 13.78
CA GLU A 104 15.83 -9.75 15.06
C GLU A 104 14.70 -8.98 15.77
N ASN A 105 13.80 -8.37 15.00
CA ASN A 105 12.62 -7.67 15.47
C ASN A 105 11.42 -7.99 14.58
N GLU A 106 10.22 -7.94 15.15
CA GLU A 106 8.97 -8.00 14.40
C GLU A 106 8.72 -6.70 13.61
N ILE A 107 8.15 -6.85 12.41
CA ILE A 107 7.69 -5.72 11.60
C ILE A 107 6.27 -5.32 12.01
N PRO A 108 5.99 -4.05 12.31
CA PRO A 108 4.62 -3.61 12.57
C PRO A 108 3.73 -3.79 11.32
N TYR A 109 2.50 -4.26 11.50
CA TYR A 109 1.53 -4.43 10.40
C TYR A 109 1.42 -3.21 9.47
N PRO A 110 1.35 -1.95 9.95
CA PRO A 110 1.26 -0.80 9.05
C PRO A 110 2.48 -0.66 8.12
N ALA A 111 3.69 -0.95 8.63
CA ALA A 111 4.91 -0.93 7.82
C ALA A 111 4.90 -2.07 6.80
N TRP A 112 4.51 -3.27 7.22
CA TRP A 112 4.37 -4.42 6.33
C TRP A 112 3.35 -4.17 5.22
N ARG A 113 2.18 -3.65 5.57
CA ARG A 113 1.12 -3.31 4.63
C ARG A 113 1.59 -2.28 3.60
N LEU A 114 2.32 -1.25 4.04
CA LEU A 114 2.87 -0.25 3.14
C LEU A 114 3.89 -0.84 2.16
N LEU A 115 4.77 -1.74 2.60
CA LEU A 115 5.70 -2.44 1.71
C LEU A 115 4.96 -3.30 0.67
N LEU A 116 3.91 -4.00 1.07
CA LEU A 116 3.08 -4.78 0.15
C LEU A 116 2.36 -3.90 -0.89
N ILE A 117 1.89 -2.72 -0.50
CA ILE A 117 1.26 -1.76 -1.42
C ILE A 117 2.30 -1.26 -2.41
N LEU A 118 3.44 -0.76 -1.93
CA LEU A 118 4.51 -0.22 -2.77
C LEU A 118 5.07 -1.26 -3.75
N SER A 119 5.03 -2.54 -3.38
CA SER A 119 5.54 -3.65 -4.20
C SER A 119 4.51 -4.29 -5.11
N GLY A 120 3.32 -3.70 -5.27
CA GLY A 120 2.29 -4.22 -6.18
C GLY A 120 1.62 -5.52 -5.71
N ARG A 121 1.77 -5.88 -4.43
CA ARG A 121 1.28 -7.15 -3.87
C ARG A 121 -0.10 -7.03 -3.26
N VAL A 122 -0.55 -5.84 -2.86
CA VAL A 122 -1.90 -5.63 -2.30
C VAL A 122 -2.45 -4.27 -2.69
N VAL A 123 -3.78 -4.16 -2.72
CA VAL A 123 -4.49 -2.87 -2.88
C VAL A 123 -4.88 -2.34 -1.49
N GLN A 124 -4.70 -1.04 -1.27
CA GLN A 124 -5.30 -0.35 -0.14
C GLN A 124 -6.58 0.33 -0.61
N VAL A 125 -7.67 0.09 0.11
CA VAL A 125 -8.96 0.74 -0.14
C VAL A 125 -9.36 1.57 1.07
N ASN A 126 -10.20 2.58 0.83
CA ASN A 126 -10.74 3.41 1.90
C ASN A 126 -11.58 2.56 2.88
N ARG A 127 -11.44 2.87 4.17
CA ARG A 127 -12.19 2.26 5.27
C ARG A 127 -13.32 3.18 5.75
N ILE A 128 -14.03 3.80 4.81
CA ILE A 128 -15.10 4.78 5.08
C ILE A 128 -16.45 4.09 4.84
N PRO A 129 -17.32 3.96 5.87
CA PRO A 129 -18.65 3.39 5.70
C PRO A 129 -19.51 4.19 4.72
N GLU A 130 -20.40 3.49 4.02
CA GLU A 130 -21.44 4.12 3.20
C GLU A 130 -22.55 4.73 4.07
N LEU A 131 -23.47 5.48 3.46
CA LEU A 131 -24.61 6.11 4.16
C LEU A 131 -25.51 5.10 4.88
N ASP A 132 -25.62 3.89 4.33
CA ASP A 132 -26.37 2.76 4.90
C ASP A 132 -25.57 2.01 6.00
N LYS A 133 -24.40 2.54 6.39
CA LYS A 133 -23.42 1.94 7.31
C LYS A 133 -22.79 0.64 6.79
N SER A 134 -23.03 0.27 5.53
CA SER A 134 -22.32 -0.85 4.93
C SER A 134 -20.82 -0.55 4.90
N LYS A 135 -20.04 -1.63 4.97
CA LYS A 135 -18.57 -1.60 4.92
C LYS A 135 -18.15 -2.26 3.61
N PRO A 136 -18.07 -1.53 2.48
CA PRO A 136 -17.78 -2.12 1.18
C PRO A 136 -16.50 -2.95 1.16
N TRP A 137 -15.52 -2.57 1.99
CA TRP A 137 -14.26 -3.29 2.11
C TRP A 137 -14.36 -4.64 2.83
N ALA A 138 -15.45 -4.91 3.55
CA ALA A 138 -15.66 -6.17 4.28
C ALA A 138 -16.14 -7.31 3.37
N LYS A 139 -16.53 -7.03 2.12
CA LYS A 139 -17.05 -8.07 1.21
C LYS A 139 -16.01 -9.10 0.74
N ASN A 140 -14.72 -8.87 1.01
CA ASN A 140 -13.60 -9.66 0.48
C ASN A 140 -12.65 -10.21 1.55
N TYR A 141 -13.07 -10.21 2.83
CA TYR A 141 -12.33 -10.78 3.96
C TYR A 141 -13.21 -11.72 4.77
#